data_AF-A0A449B443-F1
#
_entry.id   AF-A0A449B443-F1
#
_cell.length_a   1.000
_cell.length_b   1.000
_cell.length_c   1.000
_cell.angle_alpha   90.00
_cell.angle_beta   90.00
_cell.angle_gamma   90.00
#
_symmetry.space_group_name_H-M   'P 1'
#
loop_
_entity.id
_entity.type
_entity.pdbx_description
1 polymer ?
#
loop_
_entity_poly.entity_id
_entity_poly.type
_entity_poly.pdbx_seq_one_letter_code
_entity_poly.pdbx_strand_id
1 'polypeptide(L)'
;MNDLIKKINNWVKTNEYKDSVLKEQEELKKLEEFNNIFNENKISNMSIDEYVIGKGEKTFCYYVEQKLKFFGNISGRTNAYQKFVIYWDDLKNKYVFGGKNHKNRKGFGSNINEIFTNIKEQLLEIIKFSKENDYKSISLSPFNKQFKNKLAFLYNHKNQLPIYSEDHLDKILKLLEINFDSLDTVESKRKALWDFYTKNSINKILSSNMFIAFIYSNSGFLNKLKNNIKLIDFNVDVLEESNNKKIQKKSFY
;
A
#
# COMPACT_ATOMS: atom_id res chain seq x y z
N MET A 1 -6.49 -9.40 24.74
CA MET A 1 -6.40 -7.92 24.78
C MET A 1 -5.28 -7.39 25.67
N ASN A 2 -5.23 -7.75 26.96
CA ASN A 2 -4.23 -7.21 27.91
C ASN A 2 -2.76 -7.45 27.48
N ASP A 3 -2.46 -8.59 26.87
CA ASP A 3 -1.11 -8.88 26.35
C ASP A 3 -0.70 -7.95 25.19
N LEU A 4 -1.62 -7.67 24.26
CA LEU A 4 -1.37 -6.77 23.12
C LEU A 4 -1.01 -5.36 23.61
N ILE A 5 -1.84 -4.79 24.50
CA ILE A 5 -1.60 -3.45 25.05
C ILE A 5 -0.29 -3.41 25.84
N LYS A 6 0.01 -4.46 26.62
CA LYS A 6 1.30 -4.58 27.33
C LYS A 6 2.49 -4.58 26.36
N LYS A 7 2.41 -5.35 25.26
CA LYS A 7 3.46 -5.37 24.22
C LYS A 7 3.63 -4.00 23.57
N ILE A 8 2.54 -3.32 23.22
CA ILE A 8 2.56 -1.96 22.67
C ILE A 8 3.24 -1.00 23.65
N ASN A 9 2.83 -1.00 24.93
CA ASN A 9 3.38 -0.14 25.96
C ASN A 9 4.87 -0.40 26.26
N ASN A 10 5.35 -1.61 25.99
CA ASN A 10 6.78 -1.92 26.04
C ASN A 10 7.49 -1.42 24.78
N TRP A 11 6.91 -1.62 23.60
CA TRP A 11 7.50 -1.21 22.33
C TRP A 11 7.70 0.30 22.25
N VAL A 12 6.75 1.12 22.72
CA VAL A 12 6.85 2.59 22.70
C VAL A 12 8.03 3.15 23.53
N LYS A 13 8.66 2.31 24.36
CA LYS A 13 9.85 2.68 25.15
C LYS A 13 11.16 2.31 24.46
N THR A 14 11.11 1.62 23.32
CA THR A 14 12.30 1.12 22.61
C THR A 14 12.86 2.16 21.64
N ASN A 15 14.12 1.96 21.21
CA ASN A 15 14.71 2.75 20.12
C ASN A 15 14.06 2.41 18.77
N GLU A 16 13.66 1.14 18.56
CA GLU A 16 12.92 0.71 17.36
C GLU A 16 11.65 1.56 17.12
N TYR A 17 10.92 1.88 18.20
CA TYR A 17 9.78 2.79 18.13
C TYR A 17 10.19 4.22 17.75
N LYS A 18 11.22 4.78 18.40
CA LYS A 18 11.69 6.15 18.12
C LYS A 18 12.10 6.30 16.66
N ASP A 19 12.85 5.34 16.13
CA ASP A 19 13.28 5.32 14.73
C ASP A 19 12.07 5.21 13.79
N SER A 20 11.08 4.39 14.15
CA SER A 20 9.83 4.26 13.38
C SER A 20 9.00 5.56 13.37
N VAL A 21 8.97 6.31 14.48
CA VAL A 21 8.29 7.62 14.54
C VAL A 21 8.97 8.64 13.63
N LEU A 22 10.31 8.74 13.68
CA LEU A 22 11.06 9.65 12.82
C LEU A 22 10.81 9.33 11.34
N LYS A 23 10.84 8.04 10.99
CA LYS A 23 10.54 7.57 9.63
C LYS A 23 9.10 7.89 9.23
N GLU A 24 8.11 7.66 10.11
CA GLU A 24 6.72 8.00 9.80
C GLU A 24 6.55 9.50 9.50
N GLN A 25 7.19 10.38 10.28
CA GLN A 25 7.11 11.83 10.06
C GLN A 25 7.64 12.24 8.69
N GLU A 26 8.74 11.64 8.23
CA GLU A 26 9.28 11.89 6.88
C GLU A 26 8.36 11.36 5.78
N GLU A 27 7.80 10.17 5.98
CA GLU A 27 6.92 9.53 4.99
C GLU A 27 5.55 10.23 4.89
N LEU A 28 5.04 10.79 6.00
CA LEU A 28 3.83 11.61 5.99
C LEU A 28 4.02 12.88 5.16
N LYS A 29 5.20 13.51 5.17
CA LYS A 29 5.49 14.66 4.28
C LYS A 29 5.43 14.26 2.80
N LYS A 30 5.92 13.06 2.44
CA LYS A 30 5.82 12.54 1.07
C LYS A 30 4.37 12.24 0.67
N LEU A 31 3.56 11.77 1.62
CA LEU A 31 2.13 11.55 1.40
C LEU A 31 1.37 12.87 1.22
N GLU A 32 1.68 13.89 2.00
CA GLU A 32 1.14 15.24 1.84
C GLU A 32 1.52 15.83 0.48
N GLU A 33 2.79 15.71 0.07
CA GLU A 33 3.24 16.09 -1.27
C GLU A 33 2.45 15.38 -2.37
N PHE A 34 2.30 14.05 -2.26
CA PHE A 34 1.51 13.26 -3.20
C PHE A 34 0.06 13.74 -3.29
N ASN A 35 -0.61 13.96 -2.16
CA ASN A 35 -2.00 14.43 -2.13
C ASN A 35 -2.16 15.85 -2.67
N ASN A 36 -1.15 16.71 -2.49
CA ASN A 36 -1.14 18.06 -3.06
C ASN A 36 -0.97 18.04 -4.58
N ILE A 37 -0.03 17.22 -5.09
CA ILE A 37 0.21 17.09 -6.53
C ILE A 37 -0.97 16.42 -7.20
N PHE A 38 -1.39 15.25 -6.70
CA PHE A 38 -2.40 14.37 -7.30
C PHE A 38 -3.75 14.49 -6.58
N ASN A 39 -4.21 15.72 -6.35
CA ASN A 39 -5.58 15.99 -5.92
C ASN A 39 -6.59 15.67 -7.05
N GLU A 40 -7.89 15.70 -6.77
CA GLU A 40 -8.94 15.33 -7.74
C GLU A 40 -8.91 16.16 -9.02
N ASN A 41 -8.57 17.46 -8.93
CA ASN A 41 -8.42 18.30 -10.11
C ASN A 41 -7.23 17.83 -10.98
N LYS A 42 -6.11 17.47 -10.36
CA LYS A 42 -4.99 16.91 -11.10
C LYS A 42 -5.36 15.55 -11.70
N ILE A 43 -6.03 14.68 -10.96
CA ILE A 43 -6.43 13.35 -11.47
C ILE A 43 -7.34 13.47 -12.68
N SER A 44 -8.29 14.41 -12.72
CA SER A 44 -9.18 14.58 -13.87
C SER A 44 -8.46 15.12 -15.11
N ASN A 45 -7.43 15.97 -14.90
CA ASN A 45 -6.76 16.71 -15.98
C ASN A 45 -5.37 16.18 -16.36
N MET A 46 -4.78 15.26 -15.61
CA MET A 46 -3.42 14.77 -15.86
C MET A 46 -3.31 14.06 -17.22
N SER A 47 -2.15 14.21 -17.84
CA SER A 47 -1.79 13.45 -19.03
C SER A 47 -1.40 12.02 -18.68
N ILE A 48 -1.39 11.14 -19.68
CA ILE A 48 -0.96 9.75 -19.52
C ILE A 48 0.50 9.63 -19.07
N ASP A 49 1.36 10.57 -19.50
CA ASP A 49 2.77 10.65 -19.08
C ASP A 49 2.92 10.93 -17.58
N GLU A 50 2.00 11.72 -17.01
CA GLU A 50 1.97 12.01 -15.58
C GLU A 50 1.38 10.85 -14.76
N TYR A 51 0.72 9.89 -15.41
CA TYR A 51 0.11 8.73 -14.76
C TYR A 51 1.04 7.52 -14.70
N VAL A 52 1.59 7.10 -15.83
CA VAL A 52 2.19 5.76 -16.03
C VAL A 52 3.49 5.54 -15.27
N ILE A 53 3.79 4.28 -14.94
CA ILE A 53 5.16 3.90 -14.58
C ILE A 53 6.03 3.77 -15.85
N GLY A 54 7.34 4.01 -15.72
CA GLY A 54 8.30 3.96 -16.83
C GLY A 54 8.65 5.34 -17.40
N LYS A 55 7.87 6.39 -17.11
CA LYS A 55 8.11 7.78 -17.55
C LYS A 55 8.74 8.66 -16.45
N GLY A 56 9.83 8.17 -15.86
CA GLY A 56 10.55 8.87 -14.79
C GLY A 56 9.91 8.77 -13.40
N GLU A 57 10.46 9.55 -12.46
CA GLU A 57 10.20 9.36 -11.02
C GLU A 57 9.12 10.28 -10.43
N LYS A 58 8.44 11.05 -11.28
CA LYS A 58 7.44 12.05 -10.86
C LYS A 58 6.02 11.71 -11.30
N THR A 59 5.77 10.48 -11.75
CA THR A 59 4.46 10.04 -12.20
C THR A 59 3.62 9.47 -11.05
N PHE A 60 2.30 9.48 -11.22
CA PHE A 60 1.35 8.96 -10.24
C PHE A 60 1.67 7.52 -9.81
N CYS A 61 1.82 6.61 -10.77
CA CYS A 61 2.11 5.21 -10.47
C CYS A 61 3.48 5.04 -9.80
N TYR A 62 4.48 5.85 -10.14
CA TYR A 62 5.77 5.84 -9.47
C TYR A 62 5.65 6.28 -8.01
N TYR A 63 4.89 7.34 -7.71
CA TYR A 63 4.64 7.75 -6.32
C TYR A 63 3.99 6.63 -5.53
N VAL A 64 2.90 6.06 -6.08
CA VAL A 64 2.13 5.01 -5.39
C VAL A 64 2.96 3.74 -5.17
N GLU A 65 3.79 3.32 -6.13
CA GLU A 65 4.58 2.10 -5.99
C GLU A 65 5.89 2.29 -5.22
N GLN A 66 6.65 3.33 -5.58
CA GLN A 66 8.05 3.48 -5.20
C GLN A 66 8.24 4.48 -4.06
N LYS A 67 7.70 5.70 -4.17
CA LYS A 67 7.90 6.73 -3.15
C LYS A 67 7.13 6.47 -1.86
N LEU A 68 5.95 5.85 -1.96
CA LEU A 68 5.04 5.62 -0.82
C LEU A 68 5.07 4.16 -0.36
N LYS A 69 6.21 3.47 -0.49
CA LYS A 69 6.38 2.06 -0.06
C LYS A 69 6.14 1.85 1.43
N PHE A 70 6.46 2.85 2.25
CA PHE A 70 6.26 2.81 3.70
C PHE A 70 4.79 2.53 4.06
N PHE A 71 3.86 3.08 3.29
CA PHE A 71 2.41 2.87 3.44
C PHE A 71 1.90 1.58 2.78
N GLY A 72 2.69 0.51 2.87
CA GLY A 72 2.41 -0.80 2.28
C GLY A 72 3.01 -0.97 0.89
N ASN A 73 4.00 -1.86 0.78
CA ASN A 73 4.68 -2.17 -0.49
C ASN A 73 3.80 -3.02 -1.40
N ILE A 74 3.65 -2.61 -2.66
CA ILE A 74 2.91 -3.35 -3.70
C ILE A 74 3.81 -3.75 -4.89
N SER A 75 5.12 -3.61 -4.74
CA SER A 75 6.12 -3.97 -5.77
C SER A 75 6.24 -5.49 -5.94
N GLY A 76 6.74 -5.94 -7.10
CA GLY A 76 7.22 -7.31 -7.32
C GLY A 76 6.19 -8.43 -7.46
N ARG A 77 4.90 -8.20 -7.14
CA ARG A 77 3.87 -9.27 -7.13
C ARG A 77 3.13 -9.47 -8.44
N THR A 78 3.04 -8.44 -9.28
CA THR A 78 2.35 -8.47 -10.58
C THR A 78 3.03 -7.54 -11.56
N ASN A 79 2.90 -7.81 -12.87
CA ASN A 79 3.42 -6.94 -13.91
C ASN A 79 2.70 -5.59 -13.93
N ALA A 80 3.35 -4.56 -14.48
CA ALA A 80 2.86 -3.18 -14.47
C ALA A 80 1.43 -3.05 -15.02
N TYR A 81 1.11 -3.66 -16.17
CA TYR A 81 -0.25 -3.60 -16.73
C TYR A 81 -1.30 -4.31 -15.86
N GLN A 82 -0.95 -5.35 -15.10
CA GLN A 82 -1.91 -6.03 -14.21
C GLN A 82 -2.24 -5.18 -12.98
N LYS A 83 -1.35 -4.24 -12.64
CA LYS A 83 -1.46 -3.36 -11.48
C LYS A 83 -2.08 -2.02 -11.84
N PHE A 84 -1.52 -1.36 -12.85
CA PHE A 84 -1.81 0.01 -13.27
C PHE A 84 -2.56 0.10 -14.61
N VAL A 85 -2.93 -1.04 -15.21
CA VAL A 85 -3.66 -1.14 -16.49
C VAL A 85 -2.82 -0.71 -17.71
N ILE A 86 -2.23 0.49 -17.68
CA ILE A 86 -1.30 1.02 -18.68
C ILE A 86 0.07 1.29 -18.04
N TYR A 87 1.14 1.04 -18.78
CA TYR A 87 2.49 1.48 -18.45
C TYR A 87 3.24 1.96 -19.70
N TRP A 88 4.36 2.64 -19.50
CA TRP A 88 5.26 3.02 -20.58
C TRP A 88 6.36 1.96 -20.77
N ASP A 89 6.53 1.49 -21.99
CA ASP A 89 7.59 0.55 -22.37
C ASP A 89 8.71 1.33 -23.07
N ASP A 90 9.80 1.61 -22.34
CA ASP A 90 10.94 2.39 -22.84
C ASP A 90 11.58 1.76 -24.08
N LEU A 91 11.70 0.42 -24.10
CA LEU A 91 12.31 -0.30 -25.22
C LEU A 91 11.49 -0.17 -26.51
N LYS A 92 10.16 -0.13 -26.38
CA LYS A 92 9.24 0.02 -27.52
C LYS A 92 8.81 1.46 -27.77
N ASN A 93 9.25 2.40 -26.92
CA ASN A 93 8.89 3.82 -26.95
C ASN A 93 7.37 4.02 -27.12
N LYS A 94 6.55 3.28 -26.36
CA LYS A 94 5.09 3.34 -26.46
C LYS A 94 4.38 2.98 -25.16
N TYR A 95 3.14 3.46 -25.03
CA TYR A 95 2.23 2.97 -24.00
C TYR A 95 1.78 1.54 -24.30
N VAL A 96 1.84 0.71 -23.28
CA VAL A 96 1.44 -0.69 -23.35
C VAL A 96 0.38 -0.95 -22.28
N PHE A 97 -0.66 -1.65 -22.71
CA PHE A 97 -1.68 -2.26 -21.87
C PHE A 97 -1.77 -3.74 -22.27
N GLY A 98 -2.29 -4.60 -21.39
CA GLY A 98 -2.25 -6.06 -21.56
C GLY A 98 -2.63 -6.57 -22.96
N GLY A 99 -2.01 -7.67 -23.41
CA GLY A 99 -2.19 -8.19 -24.77
C GLY A 99 -3.60 -8.72 -25.08
N LYS A 100 -3.92 -8.90 -26.39
CA LYS A 100 -5.24 -9.30 -26.92
C LYS A 100 -5.90 -10.52 -26.23
N ASN A 101 -5.11 -11.42 -25.64
CA ASN A 101 -5.60 -12.62 -24.96
C ASN A 101 -6.08 -12.38 -23.52
N HIS A 102 -5.89 -11.18 -22.96
CA HIS A 102 -6.41 -10.79 -21.67
C HIS A 102 -7.87 -10.34 -21.85
N LYS A 103 -8.74 -11.31 -22.16
CA LYS A 103 -10.18 -11.13 -22.43
C LYS A 103 -10.95 -10.43 -21.31
N ASN A 104 -10.37 -10.32 -20.12
CA ASN A 104 -10.85 -9.45 -19.06
C ASN A 104 -10.04 -8.17 -19.03
N ARG A 105 -10.36 -7.22 -19.91
CA ARG A 105 -9.92 -5.81 -19.81
C ARG A 105 -10.56 -5.09 -18.61
N LYS A 106 -11.02 -5.85 -17.61
CA LYS A 106 -11.74 -5.45 -16.39
C LYS A 106 -12.66 -4.23 -16.58
N GLY A 107 -13.32 -4.11 -17.72
CA GLY A 107 -14.20 -2.97 -18.01
C GLY A 107 -13.52 -1.63 -18.32
N PHE A 108 -12.20 -1.54 -18.51
CA PHE A 108 -11.52 -0.26 -18.82
C PHE A 108 -11.58 0.15 -20.30
N GLY A 109 -11.98 -0.70 -21.23
CA GLY A 109 -12.04 -0.35 -22.66
C GLY A 109 -11.00 -1.06 -23.52
N SER A 110 -10.82 -0.58 -24.75
CA SER A 110 -10.16 -1.32 -25.83
C SER A 110 -8.97 -0.61 -26.49
N ASN A 111 -8.85 0.70 -26.30
CA ASN A 111 -7.78 1.53 -26.82
C ASN A 111 -7.22 2.47 -25.73
N ILE A 112 -6.03 3.05 -25.96
CA ILE A 112 -5.30 3.83 -24.94
C ILE A 112 -6.12 5.01 -24.41
N ASN A 113 -6.82 5.75 -25.28
CA ASN A 113 -7.57 6.94 -24.88
C ASN A 113 -8.77 6.56 -24.01
N GLU A 114 -9.55 5.58 -24.45
CA GLU A 114 -10.68 5.04 -23.69
C GLU A 114 -10.23 4.50 -22.32
N ILE A 115 -9.17 3.68 -22.31
CA ILE A 115 -8.61 3.10 -21.10
C ILE A 115 -8.14 4.20 -20.14
N PHE A 116 -7.44 5.20 -20.64
CA PHE A 116 -6.93 6.26 -19.77
C PHE A 116 -8.06 7.14 -19.21
N THR A 117 -9.08 7.45 -20.00
CA THR A 117 -10.30 8.12 -19.51
C THR A 117 -10.94 7.33 -18.38
N ASN A 118 -11.17 6.03 -18.58
CA ASN A 118 -11.80 5.16 -17.59
C ASN A 118 -10.92 4.96 -16.34
N ILE A 119 -9.58 4.97 -16.49
CA ILE A 119 -8.65 4.98 -15.34
C ILE A 119 -8.89 6.22 -14.48
N LYS A 120 -8.96 7.42 -15.09
CA LYS A 120 -9.15 8.67 -14.33
C LYS A 120 -10.49 8.67 -13.59
N GLU A 121 -11.56 8.22 -14.26
CA GLU A 121 -12.88 8.07 -13.63
C GLU A 121 -12.84 7.13 -12.44
N GLN A 122 -12.24 5.94 -12.60
CA GLN A 122 -12.12 4.95 -11.53
C GLN A 122 -11.22 5.42 -10.38
N LEU A 123 -10.19 6.22 -10.64
CA LEU A 123 -9.38 6.84 -9.59
C LEU A 123 -10.22 7.83 -8.77
N LEU A 124 -11.01 8.68 -9.43
CA LEU A 124 -11.90 9.63 -8.76
C LEU A 124 -12.98 8.92 -7.92
N GLU A 125 -13.54 7.83 -8.45
CA GLU A 125 -14.48 6.98 -7.71
C GLU A 125 -13.84 6.39 -6.45
N ILE A 126 -12.63 5.81 -6.56
CA ILE A 126 -11.91 5.30 -5.38
C ILE A 126 -11.67 6.42 -4.37
N ILE A 127 -11.21 7.60 -4.80
CA ILE A 127 -10.96 8.74 -3.89
C ILE A 127 -12.24 9.10 -3.13
N LYS A 128 -13.37 9.22 -3.85
CA LYS A 128 -14.69 9.49 -3.25
C LYS A 128 -15.08 8.41 -2.24
N PHE A 129 -15.14 7.14 -2.65
CA PHE A 129 -15.56 6.04 -1.78
C PHE A 129 -14.64 5.86 -0.59
N SER A 130 -13.36 6.19 -0.73
CA SER A 130 -12.40 6.14 0.36
C SER A 130 -12.71 7.16 1.43
N LYS A 131 -13.06 8.40 1.06
CA LYS A 131 -13.48 9.45 2.00
C LYS A 131 -14.78 9.09 2.72
N GLU A 132 -15.67 8.37 2.04
CA GLU A 132 -16.95 7.88 2.58
C GLU A 132 -16.80 6.58 3.40
N ASN A 133 -15.62 5.96 3.41
CA ASN A 133 -15.37 4.60 3.95
C ASN A 133 -16.29 3.53 3.32
N ASP A 134 -16.67 3.70 2.06
CA ASP A 134 -17.47 2.73 1.30
C ASP A 134 -16.60 1.59 0.75
N TYR A 135 -16.27 0.67 1.65
CA TYR A 135 -15.50 -0.54 1.35
C TYR A 135 -16.17 -1.43 0.30
N LYS A 136 -17.51 -1.43 0.23
CA LYS A 136 -18.26 -2.24 -0.73
C LYS A 136 -17.99 -1.73 -2.13
N SER A 137 -18.14 -0.44 -2.36
CA SER A 137 -17.88 0.17 -3.68
C SER A 137 -16.40 0.07 -4.09
N ILE A 138 -15.46 0.25 -3.15
CA ILE A 138 -14.02 0.01 -3.42
C ILE A 138 -13.77 -1.45 -3.86
N SER A 139 -14.43 -2.42 -3.22
CA SER A 139 -14.26 -3.84 -3.55
C SER A 139 -14.74 -4.19 -4.97
N LEU A 140 -15.68 -3.43 -5.52
CA LEU A 140 -16.19 -3.60 -6.89
C LEU A 140 -15.29 -2.97 -7.97
N SER A 141 -14.39 -2.05 -7.59
CA SER A 141 -13.51 -1.39 -8.55
C SER A 141 -12.67 -2.41 -9.35
N PRO A 142 -12.54 -2.23 -10.68
CA PRO A 142 -11.81 -3.13 -11.55
C PRO A 142 -10.29 -3.07 -11.40
N PHE A 143 -9.75 -2.10 -10.65
CA PHE A 143 -8.32 -2.05 -10.40
C PHE A 143 -7.79 -3.30 -9.71
N ASN A 144 -6.48 -3.48 -9.78
CA ASN A 144 -5.80 -4.51 -9.00
C ASN A 144 -6.13 -4.37 -7.50
N LYS A 145 -6.34 -5.50 -6.82
CA LYS A 145 -6.72 -5.56 -5.40
C LYS A 145 -5.77 -4.77 -4.49
N GLN A 146 -4.46 -4.89 -4.71
CA GLN A 146 -3.48 -4.15 -3.90
C GLN A 146 -3.46 -2.66 -4.27
N PHE A 147 -3.58 -2.34 -5.56
CA PHE A 147 -3.56 -0.96 -6.03
C PHE A 147 -4.77 -0.17 -5.50
N LYS A 148 -5.99 -0.68 -5.66
CA LYS A 148 -7.20 0.01 -5.18
C LYS A 148 -7.23 0.19 -3.66
N ASN A 149 -6.79 -0.82 -2.92
CA ASN A 149 -6.74 -0.74 -1.46
C ASN A 149 -5.65 0.22 -0.97
N LYS A 150 -4.51 0.28 -1.66
CA LYS A 150 -3.46 1.27 -1.38
C LYS A 150 -3.94 2.68 -1.68
N LEU A 151 -4.55 2.91 -2.85
CA LEU A 151 -5.15 4.21 -3.18
C LEU A 151 -6.16 4.64 -2.11
N ALA A 152 -7.02 3.72 -1.69
CA ALA A 152 -8.01 4.02 -0.66
C ALA A 152 -7.39 4.45 0.67
N PHE A 153 -6.28 3.82 1.06
CA PHE A 153 -5.51 4.25 2.21
C PHE A 153 -4.85 5.62 1.97
N LEU A 154 -4.16 5.85 0.86
CA LEU A 154 -3.39 7.08 0.64
C LEU A 154 -4.27 8.34 0.70
N TYR A 155 -5.49 8.26 0.16
CA TYR A 155 -6.46 9.36 0.20
C TYR A 155 -7.33 9.40 1.47
N ASN A 156 -7.19 8.43 2.38
CA ASN A 156 -7.90 8.41 3.67
C ASN A 156 -7.06 7.78 4.80
N HIS A 157 -5.79 8.17 4.90
CA HIS A 157 -4.78 7.49 5.74
C HIS A 157 -5.06 7.56 7.25
N LYS A 158 -5.86 8.56 7.66
CA LYS A 158 -6.26 8.75 9.06
C LYS A 158 -7.36 7.81 9.51
N ASN A 159 -8.09 7.19 8.58
CA ASN A 159 -9.25 6.35 8.89
C ASN A 159 -9.11 4.91 8.37
N GLN A 160 -7.92 4.51 7.93
CA GLN A 160 -7.64 3.17 7.42
C GLN A 160 -6.26 2.67 7.87
N LEU A 161 -6.05 1.35 7.80
CA LEU A 161 -4.73 0.73 8.03
C LEU A 161 -4.03 0.39 6.70
N PRO A 162 -2.71 0.61 6.59
CA PRO A 162 -1.94 0.38 5.36
C PRO A 162 -1.57 -1.10 5.15
N ILE A 163 -2.57 -1.98 5.01
CA ILE A 163 -2.35 -3.42 4.78
C ILE A 163 -3.31 -3.95 3.72
N TYR A 164 -2.77 -4.57 2.66
CA TYR A 164 -3.54 -4.91 1.46
C TYR A 164 -3.35 -6.36 0.99
N SER A 165 -2.48 -7.11 1.65
CA SER A 165 -2.27 -8.53 1.38
C SER A 165 -3.31 -9.35 2.16
N GLU A 166 -4.05 -10.17 1.43
CA GLU A 166 -5.05 -11.10 1.99
C GLU A 166 -4.41 -12.07 2.98
N ASP A 167 -3.34 -12.76 2.58
CA ASP A 167 -2.63 -13.70 3.45
C ASP A 167 -2.17 -13.06 4.77
N HIS A 168 -1.67 -11.82 4.71
CA HIS A 168 -1.19 -11.12 5.89
C HIS A 168 -2.34 -10.63 6.76
N LEU A 169 -3.44 -10.16 6.16
CA LEU A 169 -4.65 -9.81 6.89
C LEU A 169 -5.21 -11.02 7.64
N ASP A 170 -5.37 -12.16 6.96
CA ASP A 170 -5.87 -13.39 7.59
C ASP A 170 -5.00 -13.82 8.77
N LYS A 171 -3.67 -13.75 8.62
CA LYS A 171 -2.72 -14.04 9.70
C LYS A 171 -2.87 -13.07 10.87
N ILE A 172 -2.96 -11.76 10.60
CA ILE A 172 -3.09 -10.74 11.64
C ILE A 172 -4.42 -10.86 12.37
N LEU A 173 -5.52 -11.06 11.65
CA LEU A 173 -6.85 -11.26 12.24
C LEU A 173 -6.86 -12.50 13.15
N LYS A 174 -6.28 -13.62 12.70
CA LYS A 174 -6.09 -14.82 13.53
C LYS A 174 -5.25 -14.55 14.77
N LEU A 175 -4.11 -13.85 14.63
CA LEU A 175 -3.21 -13.52 15.73
C LEU A 175 -3.85 -12.62 16.79
N LEU A 176 -4.77 -11.76 16.36
CA LEU A 176 -5.50 -10.84 17.23
C LEU A 176 -6.86 -11.39 17.68
N GLU A 177 -7.16 -12.64 17.34
CA GLU A 177 -8.43 -13.32 17.68
C GLU A 177 -9.66 -12.53 17.19
N ILE A 178 -9.55 -11.91 16.02
CA ILE A 178 -10.64 -11.19 15.35
C ILE A 178 -11.36 -12.18 14.43
N ASN A 179 -12.67 -12.33 14.61
CA ASN A 179 -13.49 -13.19 13.76
C ASN A 179 -13.60 -12.63 12.34
N PHE A 180 -13.46 -13.49 11.34
CA PHE A 180 -13.68 -13.19 9.92
C PHE A 180 -13.99 -14.47 9.15
N ASP A 181 -14.65 -14.33 7.99
CA ASP A 181 -14.83 -15.44 7.05
C ASP A 181 -13.65 -15.47 6.06
N SER A 182 -13.18 -16.67 5.72
CA SER A 182 -12.17 -16.86 4.68
C SER A 182 -12.55 -16.22 3.34
N LEU A 183 -13.85 -16.16 3.02
CA LEU A 183 -14.43 -15.57 1.82
C LEU A 183 -14.61 -14.04 1.90
N ASP A 184 -14.36 -13.43 3.07
CA ASP A 184 -14.44 -11.98 3.20
C ASP A 184 -13.43 -11.29 2.28
N THR A 185 -13.87 -10.16 1.71
CA THR A 185 -12.99 -9.31 0.89
C THR A 185 -11.87 -8.71 1.75
N VAL A 186 -10.78 -8.27 1.09
CA VAL A 186 -9.70 -7.59 1.81
C VAL A 186 -10.19 -6.29 2.45
N GLU A 187 -11.10 -5.59 1.79
CA GLU A 187 -11.75 -4.39 2.28
C GLU A 187 -12.53 -4.67 3.59
N SER A 188 -13.34 -5.73 3.63
CA SER A 188 -14.07 -6.15 4.84
C SER A 188 -13.12 -6.57 5.97
N LYS A 189 -12.09 -7.36 5.67
CA LYS A 189 -11.05 -7.77 6.63
C LYS A 189 -10.29 -6.57 7.21
N ARG A 190 -9.95 -5.58 6.36
CA ARG A 190 -9.32 -4.32 6.80
C ARG A 190 -10.26 -3.51 7.68
N LYS A 191 -11.55 -3.44 7.36
CA LYS A 191 -12.55 -2.78 8.18
C LYS A 191 -12.64 -3.44 9.57
N ALA A 192 -12.70 -4.77 9.63
CA ALA A 192 -12.71 -5.50 10.90
C ALA A 192 -11.46 -5.19 11.76
N LEU A 193 -10.28 -5.13 11.14
CA LEU A 193 -9.05 -4.75 11.83
C LEU A 193 -9.07 -3.27 12.30
N TRP A 194 -9.62 -2.36 11.49
CA TRP A 194 -9.81 -0.96 11.86
C TRP A 194 -10.76 -0.78 13.04
N ASP A 195 -11.90 -1.48 13.01
CA ASP A 195 -12.90 -1.47 14.09
C ASP A 195 -12.26 -2.02 15.39
N PHE A 196 -11.47 -3.09 15.31
CA PHE A 196 -10.71 -3.60 16.45
C PHE A 196 -9.71 -2.55 16.99
N TYR A 197 -8.93 -1.93 16.10
CA TYR A 197 -7.92 -0.93 16.44
C TYR A 197 -8.52 0.27 17.17
N THR A 198 -9.67 0.77 16.71
CA THR A 198 -10.36 1.91 17.31
C THR A 198 -11.14 1.54 18.57
N LYS A 199 -11.89 0.44 18.57
CA LYS A 199 -12.68 -0.02 19.73
C LYS A 199 -11.82 -0.26 20.96
N ASN A 200 -10.58 -0.72 20.77
CA ASN A 200 -9.64 -0.98 21.85
C ASN A 200 -8.74 0.23 22.19
N SER A 201 -9.07 1.43 21.69
CA SER A 201 -8.33 2.67 21.95
C SER A 201 -6.83 2.63 21.57
N ILE A 202 -6.43 1.71 20.68
CA ILE A 202 -5.03 1.62 20.22
C ILE A 202 -4.67 2.88 19.42
N ASN A 203 -5.65 3.46 18.74
CA ASN A 203 -5.54 4.74 18.03
C ASN A 203 -5.23 5.94 18.91
N LYS A 204 -5.36 5.83 20.24
CA LYS A 204 -4.93 6.86 21.19
C LYS A 204 -3.45 6.74 21.56
N ILE A 205 -2.81 5.62 21.22
CA ILE A 205 -1.43 5.29 21.56
C ILE A 205 -0.54 5.36 20.33
N LEU A 206 -0.97 4.72 19.24
CA LEU A 206 -0.23 4.62 17.98
C LEU A 206 -1.10 5.17 16.84
N SER A 207 -0.46 5.76 15.82
CA SER A 207 -1.11 6.02 14.54
C SER A 207 -1.45 4.72 13.81
N SER A 208 -2.22 4.81 12.72
CA SER A 208 -2.55 3.67 11.87
C SER A 208 -1.31 2.98 11.31
N ASN A 209 -0.32 3.75 10.86
CA ASN A 209 0.94 3.19 10.35
C ASN A 209 1.77 2.60 11.46
N MET A 210 1.84 3.27 12.62
CA MET A 210 2.65 2.80 13.74
C MET A 210 2.08 1.53 14.37
N PHE A 211 0.76 1.35 14.32
CA PHE A 211 0.16 0.08 14.69
C PHE A 211 0.59 -1.05 13.75
N ILE A 212 0.57 -0.83 12.43
CA ILE A 212 1.08 -1.82 11.47
C ILE A 212 2.58 -2.04 11.64
N ALA A 213 3.38 -0.99 11.84
CA ALA A 213 4.81 -1.09 12.12
C ALA A 213 5.08 -1.94 13.38
N PHE A 214 4.32 -1.73 14.46
CA PHE A 214 4.36 -2.56 15.65
C PHE A 214 4.06 -4.03 15.34
N ILE A 215 3.02 -4.34 14.57
CA ILE A 215 2.68 -5.72 14.20
C ILE A 215 3.88 -6.43 13.53
N TYR A 216 4.59 -5.72 12.65
CA TYR A 216 5.79 -6.22 11.96
C TYR A 216 7.11 -6.00 12.70
N SER A 217 7.09 -5.48 13.93
CA SER A 217 8.30 -5.26 14.72
C SER A 217 8.72 -6.53 15.46
N ASN A 218 9.99 -6.58 15.89
CA ASN A 218 10.49 -7.68 16.72
C ASN A 218 9.73 -7.77 18.05
N SER A 219 9.33 -6.62 18.59
CA SER A 219 8.57 -6.50 19.83
C SER A 219 7.10 -6.93 19.68
N GLY A 220 6.55 -6.84 18.47
CA GLY A 220 5.18 -7.21 18.15
C GLY A 220 5.02 -8.69 17.82
N PHE A 221 4.75 -8.96 16.54
CA PHE A 221 4.37 -10.29 16.05
C PHE A 221 5.19 -10.78 14.85
N LEU A 222 6.29 -10.10 14.49
CA LEU A 222 7.12 -10.46 13.34
C LEU A 222 7.48 -11.96 13.31
N ASN A 223 7.92 -12.51 14.43
CA ASN A 223 8.31 -13.93 14.53
C ASN A 223 7.12 -14.88 14.27
N LYS A 224 5.92 -14.51 14.74
CA LYS A 224 4.71 -15.32 14.49
C LYS A 224 4.23 -15.22 13.04
N LEU A 225 4.49 -14.09 12.37
CA LEU A 225 4.17 -13.89 10.96
C LEU A 225 5.16 -14.64 10.04
N LYS A 226 6.44 -14.71 10.43
CA LYS A 226 7.51 -15.43 9.71
C LYS A 226 7.40 -16.95 9.81
N ASN A 227 7.01 -17.50 10.97
CA ASN A 227 7.01 -18.95 11.22
C ASN A 227 5.92 -19.75 10.46
N ASN A 228 5.11 -19.10 9.62
CA ASN A 228 3.98 -19.70 8.89
C ASN A 228 4.00 -19.41 7.38
N ILE A 229 5.17 -19.37 6.70
CA ILE A 229 5.41 -19.62 5.25
C ILE A 229 6.87 -19.28 4.88
N LYS A 230 7.49 -20.11 4.03
CA LYS A 230 8.77 -19.85 3.34
C LYS A 230 8.79 -18.44 2.72
N LEU A 231 9.75 -17.64 3.19
CA LEU A 231 10.34 -16.42 2.61
C LEU A 231 9.60 -15.82 1.41
N ILE A 232 8.86 -14.75 1.67
CA ILE A 232 8.70 -13.63 0.73
C ILE A 232 9.24 -12.41 1.46
N ASP A 233 10.32 -11.86 0.90
CA ASP A 233 11.16 -10.83 1.49
C ASP A 233 10.37 -9.62 1.99
N PHE A 234 10.24 -9.55 3.32
CA PHE A 234 10.16 -8.27 4.00
C PHE A 234 11.61 -7.83 4.19
N ASN A 235 12.05 -6.88 3.36
CA ASN A 235 13.36 -6.26 3.47
C ASN A 235 13.66 -5.88 4.91
N VAL A 236 14.67 -6.57 5.44
CA VAL A 236 15.39 -6.31 6.70
C VAL A 236 16.39 -5.15 6.48
N ASP A 237 16.13 -4.27 5.51
CA ASP A 237 17.09 -3.23 5.08
C ASP A 237 17.25 -2.08 6.08
N VAL A 238 16.54 -2.09 7.21
CA VAL A 238 16.71 -1.06 8.26
C VAL A 238 17.75 -1.48 9.32
N LEU A 239 18.22 -2.74 9.31
CA LEU A 239 19.23 -3.22 10.28
C LEU A 239 20.60 -3.54 9.69
N GLU A 240 20.76 -3.59 8.36
CA GLU A 240 22.04 -3.92 7.73
C GLU A 240 22.85 -2.71 7.22
N GLU A 241 22.22 -1.54 7.04
CA GLU A 241 22.93 -0.33 6.56
C GLU A 241 23.94 0.26 7.57
N SER A 242 23.87 -0.13 8.85
CA SER A 242 24.86 0.25 9.86
C SER A 242 26.14 -0.60 9.81
N ASN A 243 26.12 -1.78 9.17
CA ASN A 243 27.27 -2.70 9.12
C ASN A 243 27.99 -2.73 7.76
N ASN A 244 27.35 -2.30 6.66
CA ASN A 244 27.93 -2.41 5.31
C ASN A 244 28.60 -1.14 4.74
N LYS A 245 28.66 -0.03 5.48
CA LYS A 245 29.37 1.20 5.05
C LYS A 245 30.90 1.08 4.95
N LYS A 246 31.50 -0.11 5.10
CA LYS A 246 32.95 -0.31 4.97
C LYS A 246 33.42 -1.02 3.70
N ILE A 247 32.56 -1.58 2.85
CA ILE A 247 33.05 -2.35 1.69
C ILE A 247 32.16 -2.15 0.47
N GLN A 248 32.68 -1.40 -0.51
CA GLN A 248 32.40 -1.39 -1.96
C GLN A 248 32.19 0.02 -2.54
N LYS A 249 33.31 0.73 -2.73
CA LYS A 249 33.54 1.47 -3.97
C LYS A 249 34.05 0.47 -5.01
N LYS A 250 33.29 0.19 -6.08
CA LYS A 250 33.78 -0.09 -7.46
C LYS A 250 32.64 -0.54 -8.39
N SER A 251 32.51 0.19 -9.52
CA SER A 251 32.14 -0.23 -10.89
C SER A 251 30.75 -0.89 -11.07
N PHE A 252 29.92 -0.57 -12.06
CA PHE A 252 30.06 -0.59 -13.53
C PHE A 252 28.95 0.31 -14.13
N TYR A 253 29.21 1.19 -15.10
CA TYR A 253 29.14 0.96 -16.57
C TYR A 253 27.88 0.22 -17.02
#